data_AF-A0A524FT97-F1
#
_entry.id   AF-A0A524FT97-F1
#
_cell.length_a   1.000
_cell.length_b   1.000
_cell.length_c   1.000
_cell.angle_alpha   90.00
_cell.angle_beta   90.00
_cell.angle_gamma   90.00
#
_symmetry.space_group_name_H-M   'P 1'
#
loop_
_entity.id
_entity.type
_entity.pdbx_description
1 polymer ?
#
loop_
_entity_poly.entity_id
_entity_poly.type
_entity_poly.pdbx_seq_one_letter_code
_entity_poly.pdbx_strand_id
1 'polypeptide(L)' 'MTENIPRVPIATLVNDRAIVWNPEDGMPLYQEGYFGQPVGIRKPKSSVFDKPLELSLLECAYLTKESKIKVIDSNDRTLS' A
#
# COMPACT_ATOMS: atom_id res chain seq x y z
N MET A 1 -13.54 0.00 23.31
CA MET A 1 -13.89 1.27 22.65
C MET A 1 -12.67 1.81 21.94
N THR A 2 -12.53 1.46 20.67
CA THR A 2 -11.83 2.23 19.64
C THR A 2 -12.66 1.98 18.40
N GLU A 3 -13.40 2.99 17.95
CA GLU A 3 -14.10 2.89 16.68
C GLU A 3 -13.04 2.71 15.60
N ASN A 4 -13.04 1.54 14.96
CA ASN A 4 -12.17 1.26 13.83
C ASN A 4 -12.75 2.02 12.63
N ILE A 5 -12.47 3.33 12.56
CA ILE A 5 -12.80 4.12 11.37
C ILE A 5 -12.00 3.48 10.23
N PRO A 6 -12.64 2.98 9.16
CA PRO A 6 -11.92 2.41 8.04
C PRO A 6 -11.08 3.51 7.39
N ARG A 7 -9.80 3.51 7.75
CA ARG A 7 -8.76 4.36 7.17
C ARG A 7 -8.44 3.79 5.81
N VAL A 8 -8.58 4.58 4.76
CA VAL A 8 -8.06 4.24 3.44
C VAL A 8 -6.54 4.41 3.47
N PRO A 9 -5.75 3.35 3.23
CA PRO A 9 -4.29 3.43 3.07
C PRO A 9 -3.84 4.54 2.13
N ILE A 10 -2.72 5.19 2.47
CA ILE A 10 -2.06 6.17 1.60
C ILE A 10 -0.79 5.56 1.02
N ALA A 11 -0.66 5.62 -0.29
CA ALA A 11 0.53 5.24 -1.03
C ALA A 11 1.19 6.48 -1.66
N THR A 12 2.50 6.62 -1.51
CA THR A 12 3.27 7.67 -2.20
C THR A 12 3.84 7.14 -3.50
N LEU A 13 3.56 7.79 -4.63
CA LEU A 13 4.19 7.49 -5.90
C LEU A 13 5.63 7.99 -5.91
N VAL A 14 6.58 7.07 -6.01
CA VAL A 14 8.02 7.31 -6.08
C VAL A 14 8.53 6.65 -7.36
N ASN A 15 8.87 7.46 -8.37
CA ASN A 15 9.23 7.00 -9.71
C ASN A 15 8.13 6.13 -10.34
N ASP A 16 8.40 4.84 -10.54
CA ASP A 16 7.52 3.84 -11.15
C ASP A 16 6.87 2.90 -10.11
N ARG A 17 6.91 3.27 -8.83
CA ARG A 17 6.40 2.45 -7.72
C ARG A 17 5.57 3.29 -6.77
N ALA A 18 4.53 2.67 -6.21
CA ALA A 18 3.77 3.29 -5.12
C ALA A 18 4.11 2.61 -3.81
N ILE A 19 4.49 3.40 -2.79
CA ILE A 19 4.95 2.89 -1.51
C ILE A 19 3.91 3.20 -0.44
N VAL A 20 3.38 2.15 0.20
CA VAL A 20 2.57 2.27 1.42
C VAL A 20 3.54 2.20 2.60
N TRP A 21 3.81 3.37 3.19
CA TRP A 21 4.82 3.49 4.25
C TRP A 21 4.42 2.85 5.57
N ASN A 22 3.13 2.90 5.93
CA ASN A 22 2.63 2.27 7.15
C ASN A 22 2.47 0.75 6.93
N PRO A 23 3.24 -0.12 7.61
CA PRO A 23 3.09 -1.56 7.47
C PRO A 23 1.69 -2.05 7.87
N GLU A 24 1.04 -1.40 8.83
CA GLU A 24 -0.34 -1.73 9.25
C GLU A 24 -1.36 -1.55 8.13
N ASP A 25 -1.10 -0.61 7.21
CA ASP A 25 -1.93 -0.41 6.02
C ASP A 25 -1.54 -1.38 4.88
N GLY A 26 -0.25 -1.73 4.80
CA GLY A 26 0.27 -2.64 3.78
C GLY A 26 -0.10 -4.11 4.03
N MET A 27 -0.18 -4.54 5.29
CA MET A 27 -0.48 -5.94 5.63
C MET A 27 -1.86 -6.40 5.10
N PRO A 28 -2.97 -5.66 5.30
CA PRO A 28 -4.26 -6.02 4.70
C PRO A 28 -4.23 -6.11 3.17
N LEU A 29 -3.56 -5.16 2.50
CA LEU A 29 -3.40 -5.18 1.04
C LEU A 29 -2.65 -6.45 0.59
N TYR A 30 -1.58 -6.81 1.28
CA TYR A 30 -0.86 -8.04 0.98
C TYR A 30 -1.69 -9.31 1.29
N GLN A 31 -2.49 -9.30 2.36
CA GLN A 31 -3.34 -10.43 2.76
C GLN A 31 -4.49 -10.71 1.80
N GLU A 32 -5.15 -9.67 1.30
CA GLU A 32 -6.37 -9.82 0.48
C GLU A 32 -6.09 -10.35 -0.93
N GLY A 33 -4.88 -10.18 -1.46
CA GLY A 33 -4.59 -10.55 -2.85
C GLY A 33 -3.12 -10.66 -3.22
N TYR A 34 -2.21 -10.68 -2.23
CA TYR A 34 -0.76 -10.62 -2.45
C TYR A 34 -0.32 -9.40 -3.26
N PHE A 35 -1.00 -8.27 -3.07
CA PHE A 35 -0.63 -7.01 -3.73
C PHE A 35 0.72 -6.54 -3.22
N GLY A 36 1.64 -6.29 -4.15
CA GLY A 36 2.95 -5.72 -3.87
C GLY A 36 3.94 -6.66 -3.19
N GLN A 37 5.06 -6.08 -2.79
CA GLN A 37 6.14 -6.76 -2.12
C GLN A 37 6.65 -5.91 -0.94
N PRO A 38 6.77 -6.47 0.28
CA PRO A 38 7.41 -5.77 1.38
C PRO A 38 8.87 -5.46 1.04
N VAL A 39 9.26 -4.20 1.21
CA VAL A 39 10.57 -3.70 0.79
C VAL A 39 11.70 -4.52 1.45
N GLY A 40 12.61 -5.04 0.63
CA GLY A 40 13.78 -5.79 1.11
C GLY A 40 13.47 -7.20 1.68
N ILE A 41 12.25 -7.73 1.52
CA ILE A 41 11.93 -9.13 1.85
C ILE A 41 11.79 -9.92 0.54
N ARG A 42 12.80 -10.70 0.19
CA ARG A 42 12.70 -11.72 -0.88
C ARG A 42 11.90 -12.90 -0.32
N LYS A 43 10.60 -12.95 -0.63
CA LYS A 43 9.62 -13.97 -0.22
C LYS A 43 9.21 -13.88 1.27
N PRO A 44 8.12 -13.16 1.56
CA PRO A 44 7.53 -13.15 2.90
C PRO A 44 7.14 -14.58 3.31
N LYS A 45 7.57 -15.00 4.51
CA LYS A 45 7.15 -16.29 5.10
C LYS A 45 5.74 -16.23 5.68
N SER A 46 5.24 -15.03 5.93
CA SER A 46 3.90 -14.73 6.41
C SER A 46 3.45 -13.39 5.83
N SER A 47 2.17 -13.10 5.98
CA SER A 47 1.56 -11.82 5.63
C SER A 47 1.71 -10.75 6.71
N VAL A 48 2.49 -11.02 7.76
CA VAL A 48 2.81 -10.08 8.83
C VAL A 48 4.23 -9.58 8.62
N PHE A 49 4.37 -8.28 8.42
CA PHE A 49 5.65 -7.62 8.18
C PHE A 49 5.64 -6.21 8.77
N ASP A 50 6.82 -5.72 9.13
CA ASP A 50 7.07 -4.41 9.74
C ASP A 50 7.70 -3.41 8.76
N LYS A 51 7.60 -3.70 7.46
CA LYS A 51 8.23 -2.91 6.39
C LYS A 51 7.20 -2.26 5.46
N PRO A 52 7.57 -1.17 4.77
CA PRO A 52 6.72 -0.60 3.73
C PRO A 52 6.37 -1.63 2.66
N LEU A 53 5.17 -1.50 2.09
CA LEU A 53 4.73 -2.31 0.97
C LEU A 53 4.97 -1.52 -0.33
N GLU A 54 5.69 -2.13 -1.27
CA GLU A 54 5.92 -1.59 -2.60
C GLU A 54 4.92 -2.19 -3.59
N LEU A 55 4.16 -1.34 -4.28
CA LEU A 55 3.22 -1.70 -5.33
C LEU A 55 3.80 -1.33 -6.70
N SER A 56 3.58 -2.19 -7.69
CA SER A 56 3.77 -1.82 -9.10
C SER A 56 2.72 -0.79 -9.54
N LEU A 57 2.96 -0.07 -10.64
CA LEU A 57 1.98 0.87 -11.21
C LEU A 57 0.63 0.22 -11.51
N LEU A 58 0.63 -1.04 -11.98
CA LEU A 58 -0.59 -1.76 -12.31
C LEU A 58 -1.43 -2.07 -11.05
N GLU A 59 -0.78 -2.56 -10.00
CA GLU A 59 -1.43 -2.84 -8.72
C GLU A 59 -1.93 -1.54 -8.07
N CYS A 60 -1.11 -0.49 -8.11
CA CYS A 60 -1.48 0.83 -7.63
C CYS A 60 -2.74 1.36 -8.33
N ALA A 61 -2.77 1.31 -9.67
CA ALA A 61 -3.91 1.75 -10.47
C ALA A 61 -5.17 0.91 -10.17
N TYR A 62 -5.01 -0.41 -10.03
CA TYR A 62 -6.09 -1.32 -9.68
C TYR A 62 -6.68 -1.00 -8.29
N LEU A 63 -5.83 -0.91 -7.26
CA LEU A 63 -6.27 -0.64 -5.88
C LEU A 63 -6.89 0.76 -5.74
N THR A 64 -6.39 1.74 -6.51
CA THR A 64 -6.99 3.08 -6.57
C THR A 64 -8.39 3.03 -7.18
N LYS A 65 -8.56 2.29 -8.28
CA LYS A 65 -9.86 2.09 -8.94
C LYS A 65 -10.87 1.41 -8.01
N GLU A 66 -10.43 0.45 -7.21
CA GLU A 66 -11.24 -0.24 -6.21
C GLU A 66 -11.44 0.57 -4.91
N SER A 67 -10.96 1.83 -4.86
CA SER A 67 -11.00 2.69 -3.66
C SER A 67 -10.35 2.10 -2.41
N LYS A 68 -9.42 1.16 -2.61
CA LYS A 68 -8.68 0.49 -1.53
C LYS A 68 -7.47 1.27 -1.05
N ILE A 69 -6.94 2.19 -1.87
CA ILE A 69 -5.85 3.10 -1.50
C ILE A 69 -6.11 4.51 -2.05
N LYS A 70 -5.44 5.50 -1.47
CA LYS A 70 -5.24 6.83 -2.06
C LYS A 70 -3.78 6.99 -2.45
N VAL A 71 -3.53 7.59 -3.61
CA VAL A 71 -2.17 7.82 -4.11
C VAL A 71 -1.84 9.30 -4.01
N ILE A 72 -0.67 9.62 -3.49
CA ILE A 72 -0.11 10.97 -3.43
C ILE A 72 1.23 11.03 -4.16
N ASP A 73 1.59 12.19 -4.70
CA ASP A 73 2.95 12.45 -5.19
C ASP A 73 3.91 12.79 -4.03
N SER A 74 5.17 13.06 -4.35
CA SER A 74 6.19 13.47 -3.38
C SER A 74 5.97 14.87 -2.77
N ASN A 75 5.00 15.63 -3.27
CA ASN A 75 4.57 16.94 -2.74
C ASN A 75 3.21 16.83 -2.03
N ASP A 76 2.81 15.62 -1.61
CA ASP A 76 1.53 15.32 -0.97
C ASP A 76 0.28 15.69 -1.80
N ARG A 77 0.42 15.79 -3.13
CA ARG A 77 -0.72 16.04 -4.02
C ARG A 77 -1.38 14.72 -4.38
N THR A 78 -2.69 14.64 -4.16
CA THR A 78 -3.50 13.49 -4.57
C THR A 78 -3.43 13.29 -6.08
N LEU A 79 -3.09 12.08 -6.49
CA LEU A 79 -3.16 11.63 -7.87
C LEU A 79 -4.50 10.90 -8.06
N SER A 80 -5.37 11.47 -8.90
CA SER A 80 -6.70 10.94 -9.23
C SER A 80 -6.69 10.13 -10.52
#